data_AF-A0A0G0YM74-F1
#
_entry.id   AF-A0A0G0YM74-F1
#
_cell.length_a   1.000
_cell.length_b   1.000
_cell.length_c   1.000
_cell.angle_alpha   90.00
_cell.angle_beta   90.00
_cell.angle_gamma   90.00
#
_symmetry.space_group_name_H-M   'P 1'
#
loop_
_entity.id
_entity.type
_entity.pdbx_description
1 polymer ?
#
loop_
_entity_poly.entity_id
_entity_poly.type
_entity_poly.pdbx_seq_one_letter_code
_entity_poly.pdbx_strand_id
1 'polypeptide(L)'
;MNKKIIMLGAAGLVLGGFLLSSEKALAYRGDPSVQGPNYSEERHAAMTQAFENNDYNAWKELMQGKGRVTQVINEQNFARFSEAHRLALEGRTDEAQVIREELGLGLQNGSGQGMGGGYGRNMNR
;
A
#
# COMPACT_ATOMS: atom_id res chain seq x y z
N MET A 1 60.53 36.69 -22.90
CA MET A 1 61.14 35.47 -22.33
C MET A 1 60.01 34.58 -21.84
N ASN A 2 59.77 33.44 -22.51
CA ASN A 2 58.73 32.47 -22.17
C ASN A 2 59.19 31.59 -21.00
N LYS A 3 58.31 31.33 -20.02
CA LYS A 3 58.34 30.10 -19.22
C LYS A 3 56.92 29.58 -19.01
N LYS A 4 56.62 28.52 -19.76
CA LYS A 4 55.50 27.61 -19.51
C LYS A 4 55.84 26.82 -18.26
N ILE A 5 54.99 26.89 -17.23
CA ILE A 5 55.01 25.93 -16.12
C ILE A 5 53.70 25.16 -16.21
N ILE A 6 53.85 23.92 -16.65
CA ILE A 6 52.89 22.83 -16.53
C ILE A 6 53.11 22.22 -15.14
N MET A 7 52.03 21.90 -14.42
CA MET A 7 51.84 20.80 -13.44
C MET A 7 50.89 21.25 -12.33
N LEU A 8 50.08 20.42 -11.66
CA LEU A 8 49.47 19.11 -11.84
C LEU A 8 48.72 18.89 -10.49
N GLY A 9 47.49 18.38 -10.49
CA GLY A 9 46.77 17.94 -9.27
C GLY A 9 45.86 19.00 -8.64
N ALA A 10 44.64 18.73 -8.21
CA ALA A 10 43.94 17.46 -8.00
C ALA A 10 42.43 17.69 -8.18
N ALA A 11 41.75 16.69 -8.74
CA ALA A 11 40.30 16.61 -8.75
C ALA A 11 39.79 16.52 -7.30
N GLY A 12 39.21 17.61 -6.80
CA GLY A 12 38.50 17.64 -5.53
C GLY A 12 37.10 17.07 -5.71
N LEU A 13 36.95 15.77 -5.48
CA LEU A 13 35.67 15.12 -5.19
C LEU A 13 35.03 15.81 -3.98
N VAL A 14 34.10 16.72 -4.20
CA VAL A 14 33.21 17.23 -3.13
C VAL A 14 32.15 16.17 -2.86
N LEU A 15 32.57 15.12 -2.15
CA LEU A 15 31.67 14.21 -1.44
C LEU A 15 31.38 14.85 -0.08
N GLY A 16 30.46 15.83 -0.08
CA GLY A 16 30.05 16.58 1.10
C GLY A 16 28.60 16.29 1.50
N GLY A 17 28.36 15.10 2.04
CA GLY A 17 27.26 14.75 2.95
C GLY A 17 25.87 15.32 2.69
N PHE A 18 25.08 14.66 1.85
CA PHE A 18 23.63 14.69 2.02
C PHE A 18 23.33 13.95 3.34
N LEU A 19 22.99 14.70 4.39
CA LEU A 19 22.47 14.15 5.64
C LEU A 19 21.17 13.41 5.28
N LEU A 20 21.29 12.09 5.08
CA LEU A 20 20.16 11.18 5.04
C LEU A 20 19.53 11.20 6.43
N SER A 21 18.62 12.15 6.66
CA SER A 21 17.64 12.06 7.72
C SER A 21 16.87 10.77 7.45
N SER A 22 17.26 9.69 8.12
CA SER A 22 16.51 8.45 8.11
C SER A 22 15.18 8.77 8.77
N GLU A 23 14.18 9.14 7.99
CA GLU A 23 12.80 9.14 8.44
C GLU A 23 12.55 7.73 8.94
N LYS A 24 12.49 7.59 10.26
CA LYS A 24 12.13 6.33 10.90
C LYS A 24 10.69 6.11 10.47
N ALA A 25 10.48 5.29 9.44
CA ALA A 25 9.16 4.82 9.09
C ALA A 25 8.58 4.16 10.35
N LEU A 26 7.61 4.83 10.97
CA LEU A 26 6.89 4.27 12.10
C LEU A 26 6.03 3.15 11.53
N ALA A 27 6.51 1.91 11.66
CA ALA A 27 5.72 0.75 11.30
C ALA A 27 4.46 0.75 12.16
N TYR A 28 3.35 1.04 11.50
CA TYR A 28 2.03 1.14 12.10
C TYR A 28 1.70 -0.13 12.91
N ARG A 29 1.45 0.03 14.21
CA ARG A 29 1.37 -1.07 15.19
C ARG A 29 -0.05 -1.66 15.35
N GLY A 30 -0.96 -1.36 14.42
CA GLY A 30 -2.28 -1.99 14.35
C GLY A 30 -3.33 -1.42 15.31
N ASP A 31 -3.28 -0.13 15.66
CA ASP A 31 -4.36 0.52 16.41
C ASP A 31 -5.57 0.74 15.51
N PRO A 32 -6.70 0.01 15.67
CA PRO A 32 -7.84 0.10 14.76
C PRO A 32 -8.53 1.48 14.76
N SER A 33 -8.22 2.37 15.70
CA SER A 33 -8.71 3.75 15.72
C SER A 33 -7.94 4.70 14.78
N VAL A 34 -6.75 4.30 14.33
CA VAL A 34 -5.91 5.15 13.50
C VAL A 34 -6.32 4.99 12.03
N GLN A 35 -6.78 6.09 11.48
CA GLN A 35 -7.25 6.18 10.10
C GLN A 35 -6.06 6.42 9.17
N GLY A 36 -6.06 5.76 8.01
CA GLY A 36 -5.01 5.94 7.01
C GLY A 36 -5.01 7.36 6.40
N PRO A 37 -3.91 7.79 5.76
CA PRO A 37 -3.78 9.14 5.20
C PRO A 37 -4.80 9.48 4.09
N ASN A 38 -5.55 8.50 3.60
CA ASN A 38 -6.60 8.66 2.58
C ASN A 38 -8.02 8.51 3.16
N TYR A 39 -8.18 8.56 4.48
CA TYR A 39 -9.48 8.50 5.13
C TYR A 39 -10.07 9.90 5.31
N SER A 40 -11.32 10.06 4.90
CA SER A 40 -12.24 11.10 5.37
C SER A 40 -13.60 10.45 5.58
N GLU A 41 -14.40 10.98 6.51
CA GLU A 41 -15.76 10.45 6.77
C GLU A 41 -16.62 10.50 5.51
N GLU A 42 -16.54 11.59 4.76
CA GLU A 42 -17.25 11.77 3.48
C GLU A 42 -16.87 10.68 2.46
N ARG A 43 -15.57 10.43 2.28
CA ARG A 43 -15.09 9.39 1.37
C ARG A 43 -15.51 8.00 1.85
N HIS A 44 -15.48 7.74 3.15
CA HIS A 44 -15.89 6.48 3.72
C HIS A 44 -17.38 6.22 3.47
N ALA A 45 -18.24 7.21 3.76
CA ALA A 45 -19.68 7.12 3.50
C ALA A 45 -19.99 6.90 2.01
N ALA A 46 -19.33 7.67 1.12
CA ALA A 46 -19.50 7.51 -0.33
C ALA A 46 -19.06 6.12 -0.81
N MET A 47 -17.98 5.57 -0.24
CA MET A 47 -17.50 4.22 -0.55
C MET A 47 -18.50 3.16 -0.08
N THR A 48 -19.02 3.27 1.15
CA THR A 48 -20.02 2.35 1.68
C THR A 48 -21.28 2.36 0.84
N GLN A 49 -21.77 3.55 0.45
CA GLN A 49 -22.94 3.68 -0.41
C GLN A 49 -22.71 3.06 -1.80
N ALA A 50 -21.50 3.18 -2.37
CA ALA A 50 -21.16 2.52 -3.63
C ALA A 50 -21.25 0.99 -3.53
N PHE A 51 -20.83 0.41 -2.40
CA PHE A 51 -20.98 -1.03 -2.15
C PHE A 51 -22.43 -1.45 -1.93
N GLU A 52 -23.20 -0.68 -1.14
CA GLU A 52 -24.61 -0.97 -0.86
C GLU A 52 -25.49 -0.92 -2.12
N ASN A 53 -25.26 0.07 -2.98
CA ASN A 53 -25.97 0.22 -4.24
C ASN A 53 -25.39 -0.62 -5.38
N ASN A 54 -24.29 -1.32 -5.12
CA ASN A 54 -23.55 -2.07 -6.12
C ASN A 54 -23.13 -1.20 -7.34
N ASP A 55 -22.76 0.06 -7.08
CA ASP A 55 -22.39 1.07 -8.07
C ASP A 55 -20.88 1.04 -8.35
N TYR A 56 -20.51 0.30 -9.39
CA TYR A 56 -19.12 0.20 -9.85
C TYR A 56 -18.53 1.54 -10.30
N ASN A 57 -19.32 2.42 -10.92
CA ASN A 57 -18.81 3.68 -11.45
C ASN A 57 -18.46 4.64 -10.32
N ALA A 58 -19.36 4.78 -9.33
CA ALA A 58 -19.09 5.57 -8.12
C ALA A 58 -17.86 5.03 -7.38
N TRP A 59 -17.77 3.70 -7.21
CA TRP A 59 -16.60 3.07 -6.60
C TRP A 59 -15.30 3.38 -7.37
N LYS A 60 -15.31 3.25 -8.70
CA LYS A 60 -14.14 3.48 -9.55
C LYS A 60 -13.64 4.92 -9.47
N GLU A 61 -14.55 5.90 -9.43
CA GLU A 61 -14.22 7.32 -9.27
C GLU A 61 -13.57 7.58 -7.92
N LEU A 62 -14.11 7.01 -6.83
CA LEU A 62 -13.54 7.12 -5.47
C LEU A 62 -12.17 6.45 -5.32
N MET A 63 -11.89 5.43 -6.13
CA MET A 63 -10.61 4.73 -6.15
C MET A 63 -9.55 5.44 -6.98
N GLN A 64 -9.93 6.29 -7.94
CA GLN A 64 -9.01 7.06 -8.80
C GLN A 64 -7.92 6.19 -9.46
N GLY A 65 -8.21 4.93 -9.78
CA GLY A 65 -7.23 3.99 -10.34
C GLY A 65 -6.10 3.58 -9.39
N LYS A 66 -6.22 3.85 -8.08
CA LYS A 66 -5.20 3.54 -7.08
C LYS A 66 -5.33 2.10 -6.61
N GLY A 67 -4.19 1.39 -6.62
CA GLY A 67 -4.06 0.06 -6.05
C GLY A 67 -4.47 -1.07 -7.00
N ARG A 68 -3.97 -2.28 -6.72
CA ARG A 68 -4.20 -3.47 -7.55
C ARG A 68 -5.69 -3.80 -7.74
N VAL A 69 -6.54 -3.43 -6.78
CA VAL A 69 -7.97 -3.70 -6.83
C VAL A 69 -8.65 -3.09 -8.07
N THR A 70 -8.21 -1.92 -8.53
CA THR A 70 -8.79 -1.26 -9.72
C THR A 70 -8.37 -1.90 -11.05
N GLN A 71 -7.38 -2.80 -11.03
CA GLN A 71 -6.94 -3.55 -12.21
C GLN A 71 -7.70 -4.89 -12.35
N VAL A 72 -8.24 -5.37 -11.24
CA VAL A 72 -8.87 -6.68 -11.13
C VAL A 72 -10.39 -6.56 -11.13
N ILE A 73 -10.91 -5.54 -10.46
CA ILE A 73 -12.34 -5.29 -10.35
C ILE A 73 -12.84 -4.50 -11.55
N ASN A 74 -13.95 -4.98 -12.12
CA ASN A 74 -14.68 -4.39 -13.22
C ASN A 74 -16.19 -4.52 -12.97
N GLU A 75 -17.01 -3.93 -13.84
CA GLU A 75 -18.46 -3.93 -13.71
C GLU A 75 -19.07 -5.34 -13.59
N GLN A 76 -18.49 -6.33 -14.28
CA GLN A 76 -19.00 -7.71 -14.32
C GLN A 76 -18.78 -8.46 -13.00
N ASN A 77 -17.72 -8.11 -12.25
CA ASN A 77 -17.36 -8.79 -11.01
C ASN A 77 -17.57 -7.93 -9.76
N PHE A 78 -18.00 -6.68 -9.92
CA PHE A 78 -18.22 -5.74 -8.83
C PHE A 78 -19.25 -6.26 -7.81
N ALA A 79 -20.35 -6.86 -8.26
CA ALA A 79 -21.34 -7.49 -7.37
C ALA A 79 -20.75 -8.52 -6.41
N ARG A 80 -19.81 -9.32 -6.91
CA ARG A 80 -19.12 -10.33 -6.11
C ARG A 80 -18.13 -9.68 -5.15
N PHE A 81 -17.50 -8.59 -5.55
CA PHE A 81 -16.64 -7.80 -4.68
C PHE A 81 -17.42 -7.08 -3.56
N SER A 82 -18.59 -6.53 -3.86
CA SER A 82 -19.50 -5.92 -2.88
C SER A 82 -19.98 -6.94 -1.84
N GLU A 83 -20.26 -8.17 -2.28
CA GLU A 83 -20.59 -9.26 -1.36
C GLU A 83 -19.44 -9.59 -0.40
N ALA A 84 -18.19 -9.64 -0.91
CA ALA A 84 -17.03 -9.82 -0.05
C ALA A 84 -16.89 -8.68 0.98
N HIS A 85 -17.20 -7.44 0.60
CA HIS A 85 -17.21 -6.30 1.52
C HIS A 85 -18.27 -6.47 2.62
N ARG A 86 -19.50 -6.87 2.25
CA ARG A 86 -20.59 -7.14 3.21
C ARG A 86 -20.22 -8.24 4.20
N LEU A 87 -19.69 -9.37 3.72
CA LEU A 87 -19.25 -10.48 4.57
C LEU A 87 -18.16 -10.06 5.55
N ALA A 88 -17.22 -9.21 5.10
CA ALA A 88 -16.18 -8.68 5.97
C ALA A 88 -16.76 -7.79 7.09
N LEU A 89 -17.78 -6.96 6.80
CA LEU A 89 -18.48 -6.15 7.80
C LEU A 89 -19.26 -7.00 8.81
N GLU A 90 -19.77 -8.15 8.39
CA GLU A 90 -20.42 -9.15 9.25
C GLU A 90 -19.43 -9.95 10.12
N GLY A 91 -18.12 -9.70 9.98
CA GLY A 91 -17.07 -10.45 10.66
C GLY A 91 -16.75 -11.80 10.01
N ARG A 92 -17.40 -12.14 8.90
CA ARG A 92 -17.22 -13.38 8.11
C ARG A 92 -16.02 -13.26 7.19
N THR A 93 -14.87 -13.03 7.80
CA THR A 93 -13.61 -12.70 7.12
C THR A 93 -13.09 -13.83 6.24
N ASP A 94 -13.24 -15.10 6.66
CA ASP A 94 -12.85 -16.26 5.86
C ASP A 94 -13.64 -16.35 4.55
N GLU A 95 -14.96 -16.13 4.61
CA GLU A 95 -15.82 -16.18 3.43
C GLU A 95 -15.57 -14.99 2.50
N ALA A 96 -15.36 -13.81 3.06
CA ALA A 96 -14.92 -12.65 2.30
C ALA A 96 -13.57 -12.91 1.61
N GLN A 97 -12.65 -13.61 2.28
CA GLN A 97 -11.33 -13.95 1.73
C GLN A 97 -11.44 -14.91 0.56
N VAL A 98 -12.27 -15.95 0.63
CA VAL A 98 -12.51 -16.88 -0.49
C VAL A 98 -12.95 -16.11 -1.73
N ILE A 99 -13.90 -15.19 -1.59
CA ILE A 99 -14.36 -14.38 -2.72
C ILE A 99 -13.25 -13.48 -3.27
N ARG A 100 -12.44 -12.88 -2.39
CA ARG A 100 -11.30 -12.06 -2.82
C ARG A 100 -10.27 -12.90 -3.56
N GLU A 101 -10.02 -14.13 -3.14
CA GLU A 101 -9.14 -15.08 -3.83
C GLU A 101 -9.70 -15.47 -5.20
N GLU A 102 -11.00 -15.79 -5.30
CA GLU A 102 -11.70 -16.07 -6.56
C GLU A 102 -11.55 -14.90 -7.56
N LEU A 103 -11.69 -13.67 -7.06
CA LEU A 103 -11.53 -12.46 -7.85
C LEU A 103 -10.06 -12.18 -8.19
N GLY A 104 -9.10 -12.91 -7.65
CA GLY A 104 -7.67 -12.67 -7.82
C GLY A 104 -7.14 -11.54 -6.94
N LEU A 105 -7.92 -11.00 -6.00
CA LEU A 105 -7.50 -10.06 -4.96
C LEU A 105 -6.84 -10.74 -3.75
N GLY A 106 -6.76 -12.07 -3.74
CA GLY A 106 -6.08 -12.85 -2.72
C GLY A 106 -4.60 -12.47 -2.55
N LEU A 107 -4.11 -12.62 -1.34
CA LEU A 107 -2.70 -12.49 -1.02
C LEU A 107 -2.00 -13.77 -1.48
N GLN A 108 -1.15 -13.71 -2.50
CA GLN A 108 -0.33 -14.86 -2.88
C GLN A 108 0.52 -15.26 -1.67
N ASN A 109 0.27 -16.45 -1.11
CA ASN A 109 1.13 -17.11 -0.12
C ASN A 109 1.71 -16.19 0.97
N GLY A 110 0.86 -15.59 1.80
CA GLY A 110 1.33 -14.84 2.97
C GLY A 110 1.94 -13.47 2.67
N SER A 111 1.93 -12.98 1.42
CA SER A 111 2.45 -11.66 1.05
C SER A 111 1.65 -10.46 1.59
N GLY A 112 0.53 -10.68 2.29
CA GLY A 112 -0.18 -9.64 3.04
C GLY A 112 -0.22 -9.86 4.55
N GLN A 113 0.47 -10.88 5.07
CA GLN A 113 1.00 -10.76 6.43
C GLN A 113 2.09 -9.70 6.33
N GLY A 114 1.89 -8.60 7.06
CA GLY A 114 2.64 -7.36 6.87
C GLY A 114 4.14 -7.55 6.72
N MET A 115 4.76 -6.60 6.02
CA MET A 115 6.19 -6.30 6.18
C MET A 115 6.49 -5.92 7.64
N GLY A 116 6.41 -6.89 8.56
CA GLY A 116 6.35 -6.67 10.00
C GLY A 116 6.31 -7.92 10.89
N GLY A 117 6.68 -9.12 10.41
CA GLY A 117 6.69 -10.33 11.25
C GLY A 117 7.77 -11.35 10.88
N GLY A 118 8.81 -11.46 11.70
CA GLY A 118 9.92 -12.44 11.60
C GLY A 118 11.16 -11.79 10.97
N TYR A 119 12.29 -11.60 11.65
CA TYR A 119 13.07 -12.60 12.38
C TYR A 119 13.73 -12.02 13.64
N GLY A 120 13.02 -12.12 14.76
CA GLY A 120 13.64 -12.20 16.08
C GLY A 120 13.88 -13.65 16.44
N ARG A 121 14.92 -14.28 15.87
CA ARG A 121 15.50 -15.55 16.36
C ARG A 121 16.85 -15.76 15.68
N ASN A 122 17.88 -15.09 16.17
CA ASN A 122 19.21 -15.66 16.16
C ASN A 122 19.64 -15.80 17.62
N MET A 123 19.20 -16.92 18.21
CA MET A 123 19.82 -17.47 19.40
C MET A 123 21.23 -17.87 18.99
N ASN A 124 22.22 -17.06 19.38
CA ASN A 124 23.63 -17.42 19.27
C ASN A 124 23.85 -18.73 20.01
N ARG A 125 24.26 -19.76 19.27
CA ARG A 125 25.01 -20.90 19.79
C ARG A 125 26.45 -20.47 20.05
#